data_AF-A0A645IKM4-F1
#
_entry.id   AF-A0A645IKM4-F1
#
_cell.length_a   1.000
_cell.length_b   1.000
_cell.length_c   1.000
_cell.angle_alpha   90.00
_cell.angle_beta   90.00
_cell.angle_gamma   90.00
#
_symmetry.space_group_name_H-M   'P 1'
#
loop_
_entity.id
_entity.type
_entity.pdbx_description
1 polymer ?
#
loop_
_entity_poly.entity_id
_entity_poly.type
_entity_poly.pdbx_seq_one_letter_code
_entity_poly.pdbx_strand_id
1 'polypeptide(L)'
;MDALVSKELLLAIFNTKAPLHDGAVIINRKMIITNARCILPLSTTRRINDRLLGTRHRAGLGLTEKIDAVVIIVSEETGAISIAQGGNLEMGIAPTAIKDVINEKLKSEKSKVAETK
;
A
#
# COMPACT_ATOMS: atom_id res chain seq x y z
N MET A 1 -10.04 12.10 -8.26
CA MET A 1 -8.89 13.03 -8.38
C MET A 1 -8.14 12.64 -9.64
N ASP A 2 -7.48 13.58 -10.30
CA ASP A 2 -6.64 13.30 -11.47
C ASP A 2 -5.36 14.13 -11.32
N ALA A 3 -4.56 13.76 -10.33
CA ALA A 3 -3.43 14.55 -9.86
C ALA A 3 -2.13 13.74 -9.93
N LEU A 4 -1.05 14.37 -10.39
CA LEU A 4 0.28 13.77 -10.34
C LEU A 4 0.71 13.56 -8.90
N VAL A 5 1.33 12.41 -8.62
CA VAL A 5 1.89 12.11 -7.31
C VAL A 5 3.02 13.08 -6.99
N SER A 6 2.92 13.75 -5.85
CA SER A 6 4.00 14.53 -5.26
C SER A 6 4.08 14.25 -3.75
N LYS A 7 5.24 14.53 -3.16
CA LYS A 7 5.46 14.39 -1.72
C LYS A 7 4.48 15.26 -0.94
N GLU A 8 4.34 16.51 -1.36
CA GLU A 8 3.51 17.52 -0.72
C GLU A 8 2.04 17.10 -0.75
N LEU A 9 1.58 16.53 -1.87
CA LEU A 9 0.21 16.05 -2.01
C LEU A 9 -0.07 14.84 -1.10
N LEU A 10 0.84 13.87 -1.05
CA LEU A 10 0.68 12.71 -0.17
C LEU A 10 0.68 13.13 1.31
N LEU A 11 1.55 14.06 1.70
CA LEU A 11 1.57 14.61 3.06
C LEU A 11 0.28 15.36 3.39
N ALA A 12 -0.27 16.12 2.43
CA ALA A 12 -1.53 16.83 2.62
C ALA A 12 -2.72 15.87 2.77
N ILE A 13 -2.76 14.79 1.97
CA ILE A 13 -3.83 13.79 2.02
C ILE A 13 -3.80 13.05 3.37
N PHE A 14 -2.64 12.56 3.80
CA PHE A 14 -2.51 11.76 5.03
C PHE A 14 -2.37 12.60 6.31
N ASN A 15 -2.52 13.93 6.23
CA ASN A 15 -2.58 14.78 7.41
C ASN A 15 -3.85 14.45 8.20
N THR A 16 -3.72 14.07 9.47
CA THR A 16 -4.85 13.65 10.33
C THR A 16 -5.95 14.71 10.51
N LYS A 17 -5.67 15.98 10.22
CA LYS A 17 -6.67 17.06 10.22
C LYS A 17 -7.43 17.20 8.90
N ALA A 18 -6.91 16.62 7.81
CA ALA A 18 -7.50 16.74 6.48
C ALA A 18 -8.70 15.78 6.33
N PRO A 19 -9.78 16.15 5.64
CA PRO A 19 -10.94 15.26 5.44
C PRO A 19 -10.64 13.96 4.67
N LEU A 20 -9.49 13.88 3.99
CA LEU A 20 -9.12 12.76 3.09
C LEU A 20 -8.21 11.71 3.73
N HIS A 21 -7.77 11.90 4.97
CA HIS A 21 -6.72 11.08 5.59
C HIS A 21 -7.15 9.65 5.92
N ASP A 22 -8.44 9.45 6.15
CA ASP A 22 -8.98 8.18 6.62
C ASP A 22 -9.33 7.27 5.43
N GLY A 23 -8.37 6.46 5.03
CA GLY A 23 -8.52 5.46 3.98
C GLY A 23 -7.25 5.29 3.16
N ALA A 24 -7.41 4.70 1.97
CA ALA A 24 -6.31 4.48 1.04
C ALA A 24 -6.27 5.53 -0.08
N VAL A 25 -5.07 5.72 -0.63
CA VAL A 25 -4.82 6.47 -1.85
C VAL A 25 -4.54 5.47 -2.97
N ILE A 26 -5.22 5.60 -4.10
CA ILE A 26 -5.04 4.74 -5.27
C ILE A 26 -4.20 5.49 -6.30
N ILE A 27 -3.06 4.90 -6.65
CA ILE A 27 -2.11 5.43 -7.63
C ILE A 27 -2.06 4.46 -8.80
N ASN A 28 -2.25 4.97 -10.01
CA ASN A 28 -2.12 4.16 -11.21
C ASN A 28 -0.66 4.11 -11.72
N ARG A 29 -0.42 3.26 -12.72
CA ARG A 29 0.92 3.09 -13.34
C ARG A 29 1.50 4.36 -13.97
N LYS A 30 0.69 5.39 -14.22
CA LYS A 30 1.13 6.69 -14.76
C LYS A 30 1.48 7.69 -13.65
N MET A 31 1.60 7.24 -12.40
CA MET A 31 1.87 8.08 -11.22
C MET A 31 0.78 9.14 -11.01
N ILE A 32 -0.47 8.79 -11.30
CA ILE A 32 -1.64 9.63 -11.07
C ILE A 32 -2.44 9.06 -9.91
N ILE A 33 -2.78 9.93 -8.95
CA ILE A 33 -3.73 9.65 -7.87
C ILE A 33 -5.14 9.73 -8.44
N THR A 34 -5.80 8.57 -8.58
CA THR A 34 -7.18 8.51 -9.07
C THR A 34 -8.18 8.76 -7.96
N ASN A 35 -7.89 8.27 -6.76
CA ASN A 35 -8.78 8.34 -5.61
C ASN A 35 -7.99 8.49 -4.30
N ALA A 36 -8.63 9.11 -3.31
CA ALA A 36 -8.19 9.20 -1.92
C ALA A 36 -9.37 8.84 -1.00
N ARG A 37 -9.10 8.54 0.27
CA ARG A 37 -10.12 8.13 1.25
C ARG A 37 -10.85 6.83 0.85
N CYS A 38 -10.17 5.94 0.15
CA CYS A 38 -10.77 4.68 -0.30
C CYS A 38 -10.89 3.69 0.85
N ILE A 39 -12.10 3.16 1.05
CA ILE A 39 -12.33 2.03 1.94
C ILE A 39 -11.94 0.75 1.20
N LEU A 40 -10.99 0.01 1.76
CA LEU A 40 -10.50 -1.24 1.19
C LEU A 40 -11.13 -2.45 1.88
N PRO A 41 -11.25 -3.60 1.19
CA PRO A 41 -11.63 -4.84 1.84
C PRO A 41 -10.59 -5.22 2.90
N LEU A 42 -11.07 -5.67 4.06
CA LEU A 42 -10.19 -6.14 5.13
C LEU A 42 -9.96 -7.64 5.01
N SER A 43 -8.71 -8.07 5.16
CA SER A 43 -8.38 -9.48 5.33
C SER A 43 -9.00 -10.03 6.62
N THR A 44 -9.36 -11.31 6.58
CA THR A 44 -9.76 -12.10 7.75
C THR A 44 -8.56 -12.41 8.65
N THR A 45 -7.35 -12.35 8.11
CA THR A 45 -6.09 -12.50 8.86
C THR A 45 -5.94 -11.36 9.85
N ARG A 46 -5.88 -11.69 11.15
CA ARG A 46 -5.74 -10.71 12.24
C ARG A 46 -4.34 -10.66 12.85
N ARG A 47 -3.49 -11.64 12.55
CA ARG A 47 -2.18 -11.82 13.18
C ARG A 47 -1.21 -12.49 12.21
N ILE A 48 0.04 -12.04 12.23
CA ILE A 48 1.17 -12.67 11.52
C ILE A 48 2.35 -12.69 12.48
N ASN A 49 3.02 -13.84 12.64
CA ASN A 49 4.17 -14.03 13.53
C ASN A 49 3.95 -13.43 14.93
N ASP A 50 2.81 -13.79 15.53
CA ASP A 50 2.35 -13.31 16.85
C ASP A 50 2.07 -11.81 17.00
N ARG A 51 2.21 -11.02 15.94
CA ARG A 51 1.86 -9.59 15.94
C ARG A 51 0.44 -9.36 15.46
N LEU A 52 -0.35 -8.63 16.25
CA LEU A 52 -1.69 -8.17 15.86
C LEU A 52 -1.58 -7.17 14.71
N LEU A 53 -2.43 -7.33 13.69
CA LEU A 53 -2.48 -6.44 12.55
C LEU A 53 -3.50 -5.34 12.76
N GLY A 54 -3.05 -4.08 12.68
CA GLY A 54 -3.93 -2.92 12.64
C GLY A 54 -4.82 -2.86 11.40
N THR A 55 -5.80 -1.97 11.39
CA THR A 55 -6.79 -1.84 10.29
C THR A 55 -6.13 -1.55 8.94
N ARG A 56 -5.11 -0.68 8.89
CA ARG A 56 -4.36 -0.39 7.65
C ARG A 56 -3.64 -1.62 7.09
N HIS A 57 -3.04 -2.44 7.95
CA HIS A 57 -2.37 -3.67 7.55
C HIS A 57 -3.38 -4.66 6.95
N ARG A 58 -4.52 -4.84 7.63
CA ARG A 58 -5.59 -5.72 7.16
C ARG A 58 -6.23 -5.23 5.86
N ALA A 59 -6.34 -3.92 5.67
CA ALA A 59 -6.84 -3.29 4.45
C ALA A 59 -5.90 -3.53 3.27
N GLY A 60 -4.59 -3.29 3.44
CA GLY A 60 -3.62 -3.57 2.40
C GLY A 60 -3.56 -5.06 2.05
N LEU A 61 -3.52 -5.93 3.06
CA LEU A 61 -3.55 -7.37 2.86
C LEU A 61 -4.81 -7.81 2.11
N GLY A 62 -5.99 -7.39 2.58
CA GLY A 62 -7.28 -7.78 2.00
C GLY A 62 -7.50 -7.27 0.58
N LEU A 63 -6.91 -6.13 0.21
CA LEU A 63 -6.92 -5.68 -1.18
C LEU A 63 -6.05 -6.60 -2.05
N THR A 64 -4.82 -6.87 -1.61
CA THR A 64 -3.85 -7.66 -2.38
C THR A 64 -4.16 -9.16 -2.46
N GLU A 65 -5.04 -9.67 -1.61
CA GLU A 65 -5.63 -11.01 -1.73
C GLU A 65 -6.58 -11.12 -2.94
N LYS A 66 -7.16 -10.00 -3.39
CA LYS A 66 -8.21 -9.97 -4.41
C LYS A 66 -7.75 -9.45 -5.76
N ILE A 67 -6.74 -8.58 -5.77
CA ILE A 67 -6.23 -7.95 -6.98
C ILE A 67 -4.71 -7.96 -7.00
N ASP A 68 -4.15 -7.86 -8.20
CA ASP A 68 -2.72 -7.60 -8.40
C ASP A 68 -2.44 -6.12 -8.10
N ALA A 69 -1.92 -5.86 -6.90
CA ALA A 69 -1.53 -4.54 -6.45
C ALA A 69 -0.38 -4.64 -5.45
N VAL A 70 0.45 -3.60 -5.44
CA VAL A 70 1.43 -3.35 -4.37
C VAL A 70 0.84 -2.30 -3.44
N VAL A 71 0.71 -2.61 -2.15
CA VAL A 71 0.20 -1.67 -1.14
C VAL A 71 1.28 -1.37 -0.12
N ILE A 72 1.63 -0.10 0.03
CA ILE A 72 2.57 0.38 1.04
C ILE A 72 1.77 0.84 2.25
N ILE A 73 2.19 0.42 3.44
CA ILE A 73 1.51 0.70 4.70
C ILE A 73 2.52 1.32 5.66
N VAL A 74 2.13 2.42 6.31
CA VAL A 74 2.88 3.02 7.41
C VAL A 74 2.04 2.86 8.69
N SER A 75 2.64 2.23 9.70
CA SER A 75 2.03 2.07 11.02
C SER A 75 1.83 3.42 11.69
N GLU A 76 0.61 3.70 12.17
CA GLU A 76 0.36 4.91 12.97
C GLU A 76 1.08 4.88 14.31
N GLU A 77 1.16 3.69 14.90
CA GLU A 77 1.66 3.49 16.26
C GLU A 77 3.18 3.53 16.31
N THR A 78 3.84 2.99 15.27
CA THR A 78 5.28 2.74 15.29
C THR A 78 6.06 3.43 14.17
N GLY A 79 5.37 3.98 13.16
CA GLY A 79 6.01 4.50 11.95
C GLY A 79 6.67 3.42 11.08
N ALA A 80 6.58 2.13 11.46
CA ALA A 80 7.16 1.04 10.68
C ALA A 80 6.50 0.93 9.31
N ILE A 81 7.32 0.65 8.29
CA ILE A 81 6.88 0.48 6.92
C ILE A 81 6.66 -1.02 6.64
N SER A 82 5.54 -1.33 6.00
CA SER A 82 5.19 -2.66 5.53
C SER A 82 4.72 -2.60 4.07
N ILE A 83 4.89 -3.69 3.33
CA ILE A 83 4.37 -3.84 1.98
C ILE A 83 3.50 -5.10 1.91
N ALA A 84 2.29 -4.96 1.36
CA ALA A 84 1.44 -6.08 0.98
C ALA A 84 1.47 -6.27 -0.54
N GLN A 85 1.58 -7.53 -0.99
CA GLN A 85 1.43 -7.92 -2.40
C GLN A 85 1.03 -9.40 -2.50
N GLY A 86 0.05 -9.72 -3.34
CA GLY A 86 -0.40 -11.09 -3.59
C GLY A 86 -0.79 -11.86 -2.32
N GLY A 87 -1.45 -11.21 -1.37
CA GLY A 87 -1.86 -11.82 -0.10
C GLY A 87 -0.72 -12.07 0.90
N ASN A 88 0.48 -11.55 0.65
CA ASN A 88 1.61 -11.62 1.59
C ASN A 88 1.88 -10.23 2.19
N LEU A 89 2.26 -10.19 3.47
CA LEU A 89 2.63 -8.96 4.17
C LEU A 89 4.09 -9.03 4.65
N GLU A 90 4.93 -8.18 4.07
CA GLU A 90 6.31 -7.98 4.47
C GLU A 90 6.39 -6.79 5.42
N MET A 91 6.81 -7.01 6.67
CA MET A 91 6.77 -6.01 7.74
C MET A 91 8.18 -5.57 8.15
N GLY A 92 8.31 -4.32 8.58
CA GLY A 92 9.55 -3.81 9.16
C GLY A 92 10.62 -3.47 8.11
N ILE A 93 10.18 -3.02 6.94
CA ILE A 93 11.07 -2.61 5.86
C ILE A 93 11.82 -1.35 6.29
N ALA A 94 13.14 -1.38 6.18
CA ALA A 94 13.97 -0.23 6.49
C ALA A 94 13.66 0.94 5.53
N PRO A 95 13.55 2.19 6.02
CA PRO A 95 13.31 3.36 5.17
C PRO A 95 14.33 3.54 4.06
N THR A 96 15.57 3.08 4.27
CA THR A 96 16.64 3.11 3.26
C THR A 96 16.42 2.09 2.14
N ALA A 97 15.80 0.95 2.44
CA ALA A 97 15.56 -0.13 1.49
C ALA A 97 14.26 0.02 0.70
N ILE A 98 13.33 0.87 1.16
CA ILE A 98 11.96 0.93 0.63
C ILE A 98 11.92 1.22 -0.88
N LYS A 99 12.82 2.05 -1.39
CA LYS A 99 12.90 2.42 -2.80
C LYS A 99 13.22 1.20 -3.67
N ASP A 100 14.17 0.38 -3.23
CA ASP A 100 14.60 -0.80 -3.97
C ASP A 100 13.51 -1.87 -3.93
N VAL A 101 12.91 -2.10 -2.75
CA VAL A 101 11.80 -3.05 -2.60
C VAL A 101 10.61 -2.65 -3.49
N ILE A 102 10.19 -1.38 -3.49
CA ILE A 102 9.08 -0.93 -4.37
C ILE A 102 9.43 -1.16 -5.85
N ASN A 103 10.65 -0.82 -6.27
CA ASN A 103 11.08 -1.01 -7.65
C ASN A 103 11.08 -2.49 -8.04
N GLU A 104 11.46 -3.39 -7.15
CA GLU A 104 11.41 -4.83 -7.36
C GLU A 104 9.96 -5.32 -7.51
N LYS A 105 9.09 -4.97 -6.56
CA LYS A 105 7.67 -5.42 -6.53
C LYS A 105 6.88 -4.91 -7.75
N LEU A 106 7.18 -3.70 -8.23
CA LEU A 106 6.55 -3.13 -9.43
C LEU A 106 7.13 -3.69 -10.75
N LYS A 107 8.38 -4.18 -10.74
CA LYS A 107 8.99 -4.86 -11.90
C LYS A 107 8.50 -6.30 -12.03
N SER A 108 8.32 -7.02 -10.91
CA SER A 108 7.88 -8.42 -10.93
C SER A 108 6.47 -8.59 -11.52
N GLU A 109 5.61 -7.57 -11.45
CA GLU A 109 4.33 -7.54 -12.17
C GLU A 109 4.50 -7.53 -13.71
N LYS A 110 5.57 -6.93 -14.25
CA LYS A 110 5.79 -6.89 -15.70
C LYS A 110 6.13 -8.26 -16.28
N SER A 111 6.84 -9.10 -15.53
CA SER A 111 7.26 -10.42 -15.99
C SER A 111 6.09 -11.41 -16.07
N LYS A 112 5.12 -11.34 -15.14
CA LYS A 112 3.95 -12.26 -15.13
C LYS A 112 2.96 -12.01 -16.27
N VAL A 113 2.92 -10.80 -16.84
CA VAL A 113 2.02 -10.47 -17.97
C VAL A 113 2.64 -10.88 -19.32
N ALA A 114 3.96 -11.02 -19.39
CA ALA A 114 4.66 -11.43 -20.61
C ALA A 114 4.63 -12.95 -20.88
N GLU A 115 4.35 -13.78 -19.87
CA GLU A 115 4.31 -15.24 -19.98
C GLU A 115 2.93 -15.83 -20.30
N THR A 116 1.88 -14.99 -20.39
CA THR A 116 0.50 -15.44 -20.67
C THR A 116 -0.01 -15.02 -22.05
N LYS A 117 0.88 -14.78 -23.01
CA LYS A 117 0.54 -14.43 -24.39
C LYS A 117 1.02 -15.48 -25.39
#